data_AF-A0AAJ6D9K6-F1
#
_entry.id   AF-A0AAJ6D9K6-F1
#
_cell.length_a   1.000
_cell.length_b   1.000
_cell.length_c   1.000
_cell.angle_alpha   90.00
_cell.angle_beta   90.00
_cell.angle_gamma   90.00
#
_symmetry.space_group_name_H-M   'P 1'
#
loop_
_entity.id
_entity.type
_entity.pdbx_description
1 polymer ?
#
loop_
_entity_poly.entity_id
_entity_poly.type
_entity_poly.pdbx_seq_one_letter_code
_entity_poly.pdbx_strand_id
1 'polypeptide(L)'
;MRLSVKTAAMAILVSLGVTACGSGGSGGGSSAPTNNPEQAKQIEALKKQVEAEQQAVKSAQNSANEATEKVKAVEAAKAKAEDELAKAQQALKNAENTTAAEKAKAQAAADKAAQDLAAAQQAVKNAEAATAAEQAKAQAAADKAAQDLAAAQQAIKNAEAATAAAEQAKAKAAADKAAKDLATAQQAVKNAEAATAAEQAKAQAAAEKAAQDLAAAQQAVRNAEAATVAEQEKAQKAAEKAAQDLAAAQNQISALEAELAPVREEAERKRQEAEAEEKKWEFLKDGNAWRYVEKPSYSNSIVYDGEDKVGQLALQNQAEHWALQKAVNFNESGISDNVSTLPIYATRKTLSGDKEVQVANAHFVNQQYSTYINWSYNSDLLTNDDVHRSATYIALPTTTNSDYLKSATTATYSGKAIKKDWNNNLISTGDFSLTANFQTEKVTGAITNLDGQDYVFNEGNISVSPTNNLVFGGEMTGLYGGINKNYKGVFAGPNAEEVVGRVDYNISFGGKRQ
;
A
#
# COMPACT_ATOMS: atom_id res chain seq x y z
N MET A 1 8.91 -8.66 -7.68
CA MET A 1 9.00 -9.36 -6.38
C MET A 1 7.64 -9.28 -5.71
N ARG A 2 7.04 -10.42 -5.38
CA ARG A 2 5.67 -10.54 -4.86
C ARG A 2 5.67 -10.26 -3.35
N LEU A 3 4.99 -9.21 -2.89
CA LEU A 3 4.71 -9.04 -1.46
C LEU A 3 3.45 -9.84 -1.09
N SER A 4 3.68 -10.97 -0.43
CA SER A 4 2.68 -11.74 0.32
C SER A 4 2.27 -10.93 1.56
N VAL A 5 1.14 -10.22 1.48
CA VAL A 5 0.49 -9.60 2.65
C VAL A 5 -0.18 -10.71 3.46
N LYS A 6 0.38 -11.03 4.63
CA LYS A 6 -0.23 -11.95 5.60
C LYS A 6 -1.46 -11.31 6.22
N THR A 7 -2.61 -11.89 5.92
CA THR A 7 -3.99 -11.53 6.31
C THR A 7 -4.32 -11.77 7.80
N ALA A 8 -3.38 -11.57 8.74
CA ALA A 8 -3.57 -12.02 10.12
C ALA A 8 -3.80 -10.92 11.18
N ALA A 9 -3.73 -9.63 10.85
CA ALA A 9 -3.74 -8.56 11.86
C ALA A 9 -4.98 -7.65 11.85
N MET A 10 -6.06 -8.04 11.13
CA MET A 10 -7.27 -7.23 10.98
C MET A 10 -8.47 -7.80 11.77
N ALA A 11 -8.24 -8.26 13.01
CA ALA A 11 -9.29 -8.85 13.84
C ALA A 11 -9.37 -8.35 15.29
N ILE A 12 -8.58 -7.36 15.71
CA ILE A 12 -8.58 -6.91 17.11
C ILE A 12 -8.64 -5.39 17.19
N LEU A 13 -9.72 -4.76 16.70
CA LEU A 13 -10.01 -3.33 16.99
C LEU A 13 -11.51 -2.99 16.83
N VAL A 14 -12.43 -3.91 17.16
CA VAL A 14 -13.89 -3.63 17.16
C VAL A 14 -14.61 -4.09 18.45
N SER A 15 -13.92 -4.52 19.51
CA SER A 15 -14.60 -5.10 20.70
C SER A 15 -14.80 -4.17 21.90
N LEU A 16 -15.04 -2.87 21.70
CA LEU A 16 -15.53 -1.99 22.78
C LEU A 16 -16.81 -1.26 22.35
N GLY A 17 -17.86 -2.05 22.11
CA GLY A 17 -19.22 -1.58 21.90
C GLY A 17 -20.14 -2.04 23.03
N VAL A 18 -20.41 -1.14 23.96
CA VAL A 18 -21.69 -0.90 24.66
C VAL A 18 -22.44 -2.11 25.25
N THR A 19 -22.42 -2.23 26.58
CA THR A 19 -23.59 -2.68 27.35
C THR A 19 -23.89 -1.69 28.46
N ALA A 20 -24.90 -0.86 28.24
CA ALA A 20 -25.61 -0.10 29.26
C ALA A 20 -27.11 -0.33 29.07
N CYS A 21 -27.73 -1.08 30.00
CA CYS A 21 -29.12 -1.06 30.48
C CYS A 21 -29.28 -2.35 31.31
N GLY A 22 -29.78 -2.43 32.55
CA GLY A 22 -30.47 -1.50 33.44
C GLY A 22 -31.25 -2.36 34.44
N SER A 23 -31.10 -2.09 35.74
CA SER A 23 -32.00 -2.40 36.89
C SER A 23 -31.10 -2.58 38.13
N GLY A 24 -31.37 -2.06 39.33
CA GLY A 24 -32.43 -1.24 39.86
C GLY A 24 -32.29 -1.29 41.39
N GLY A 25 -32.17 -0.13 42.04
CA GLY A 25 -32.56 0.08 43.44
C GLY A 25 -31.60 -0.31 44.57
N SER A 26 -31.15 0.70 45.33
CA SER A 26 -31.48 0.89 46.77
C SER A 26 -30.28 1.32 47.65
N GLY A 27 -30.28 2.61 48.02
CA GLY A 27 -30.08 3.12 49.39
C GLY A 27 -28.78 2.85 50.15
N GLY A 28 -28.05 3.92 50.49
CA GLY A 28 -27.11 3.92 51.62
C GLY A 28 -26.00 4.96 51.47
N GLY A 29 -26.13 6.10 52.15
CA GLY A 29 -25.16 7.19 52.08
C GLY A 29 -23.83 6.89 52.80
N SER A 30 -22.74 7.42 52.25
CA SER A 30 -21.74 8.23 52.98
C SER A 30 -20.58 8.61 52.06
N SER A 31 -20.05 9.81 52.34
CA SER A 31 -18.76 10.36 51.93
C SER A 31 -18.49 10.46 50.42
N ALA A 32 -18.76 11.66 49.89
CA ALA A 32 -18.23 12.10 48.62
C ALA A 32 -16.70 11.98 48.59
N PRO A 33 -16.09 11.36 47.56
CA PRO A 33 -14.68 11.59 47.29
C PRO A 33 -14.55 13.05 46.87
N THR A 34 -13.58 13.76 47.46
CA THR A 34 -13.17 15.09 47.02
C THR A 34 -12.70 14.98 45.58
N ASN A 35 -13.62 15.22 44.64
CA ASN A 35 -13.33 15.40 43.23
C ASN A 35 -12.43 16.63 43.11
N ASN A 36 -11.13 16.44 42.92
CA ASN A 36 -10.26 17.53 42.50
C ASN A 36 -10.68 17.89 41.06
N PRO A 37 -11.36 19.05 40.83
CA PRO A 37 -11.93 19.37 39.53
C PRO A 37 -10.87 19.50 38.43
N GLU A 38 -9.61 19.75 38.82
CA GLU A 38 -8.48 19.86 37.92
C GLU A 38 -8.00 18.50 37.39
N GLN A 39 -8.02 17.44 38.20
CA GLN A 39 -7.70 16.08 37.74
C GLN A 39 -8.77 15.55 36.79
N ALA A 40 -10.05 15.79 37.08
CA ALA A 40 -11.14 15.41 36.18
C ALA A 40 -11.03 16.16 34.83
N LYS A 41 -10.69 17.45 34.86
CA LYS A 41 -10.43 18.25 33.64
C LYS A 41 -9.20 17.77 32.85
N GLN A 42 -8.12 17.38 33.51
CA GLN A 42 -6.93 16.85 32.84
C GLN A 42 -7.19 15.48 32.20
N ILE A 43 -7.92 14.59 32.88
CA ILE A 43 -8.30 13.28 32.34
C ILE A 43 -9.25 13.44 31.15
N GLU A 44 -10.22 14.36 31.22
CA GLU A 44 -11.13 14.67 30.11
C GLU A 44 -10.38 15.29 28.92
N ALA A 45 -9.40 16.16 29.17
CA ALA A 45 -8.54 16.73 28.14
C ALA A 45 -7.69 15.66 27.43
N LEU A 46 -7.06 14.75 28.19
CA LEU A 46 -6.31 13.62 27.66
C LEU A 46 -7.20 12.68 26.83
N LYS A 47 -8.42 12.38 27.30
CA LYS A 47 -9.38 11.55 26.56
C LYS A 47 -9.77 12.18 25.22
N LYS A 48 -10.07 13.49 25.22
CA LYS A 48 -10.36 14.25 24.00
C LYS A 48 -9.17 14.27 23.04
N GLN A 49 -7.95 14.39 23.55
CA GLN A 49 -6.74 14.37 22.74
C GLN A 49 -6.53 13.01 22.07
N VAL A 50 -6.69 11.91 22.82
CA VAL A 50 -6.60 10.54 22.28
C VAL A 50 -7.69 10.26 21.24
N GLU A 51 -8.93 10.68 21.49
CA GLU A 51 -10.03 10.54 20.52
C GLU A 51 -9.79 11.34 19.23
N ALA A 52 -9.24 12.56 19.36
CA ALA A 52 -8.87 13.39 18.21
C ALA A 52 -7.73 12.78 17.40
N GLU A 53 -6.70 12.22 18.05
CA GLU A 53 -5.60 11.52 17.38
C GLU A 53 -6.07 10.24 16.68
N GLN A 54 -6.97 9.45 17.31
CA GLN A 54 -7.56 8.28 16.67
C GLN A 54 -8.40 8.64 15.44
N GLN A 55 -9.19 9.72 15.51
CA GLN A 55 -9.91 10.22 14.33
C GLN A 55 -8.96 10.71 13.23
N ALA A 56 -7.87 11.39 13.59
CA ALA A 56 -6.86 11.85 12.64
C ALA A 56 -6.12 10.69 11.94
N VAL A 57 -5.85 9.59 12.64
CA VAL A 57 -5.28 8.37 12.04
C VAL A 57 -6.28 7.72 11.07
N LYS A 58 -7.55 7.62 11.47
CA LYS A 58 -8.59 7.00 10.63
C LYS A 58 -8.86 7.81 9.36
N SER A 59 -8.86 9.14 9.46
CA SER A 59 -9.00 10.02 8.28
C SER A 59 -7.79 9.93 7.36
N ALA A 60 -6.56 9.93 7.89
CA ALA A 60 -5.34 9.75 7.11
C ALA A 60 -5.32 8.39 6.37
N GLN A 61 -5.78 7.32 7.03
CA GLN A 61 -5.86 5.99 6.44
C GLN A 61 -6.91 5.91 5.33
N ASN A 62 -8.07 6.56 5.50
CA ASN A 62 -9.07 6.67 4.44
C ASN A 62 -8.54 7.44 3.22
N SER A 63 -7.88 8.57 3.43
CA SER A 63 -7.25 9.35 2.36
C SER A 63 -6.17 8.55 1.61
N ALA A 64 -5.36 7.77 2.34
CA ALA A 64 -4.35 6.90 1.75
C ALA A 64 -4.96 5.75 0.92
N ASN A 65 -6.10 5.20 1.36
CA ASN A 65 -6.84 4.17 0.63
C ASN A 65 -7.47 4.75 -0.65
N GLU A 66 -8.12 5.91 -0.58
CA GLU A 66 -8.69 6.60 -1.75
C GLU A 66 -7.61 6.93 -2.80
N ALA A 67 -6.47 7.45 -2.36
CA ALA A 67 -5.35 7.75 -3.25
C ALA A 67 -4.78 6.47 -3.90
N THR A 68 -4.74 5.37 -3.15
CA THR A 68 -4.29 4.06 -3.66
C THR A 68 -5.25 3.48 -4.71
N GLU A 69 -6.56 3.63 -4.53
CA GLU A 69 -7.55 3.23 -5.53
C GLU A 69 -7.48 4.09 -6.81
N LYS A 70 -7.19 5.40 -6.67
CA LYS A 70 -6.92 6.27 -7.83
C LYS A 70 -5.69 5.79 -8.63
N VAL A 71 -4.61 5.39 -7.96
CA VAL A 71 -3.42 4.83 -8.64
C VAL A 71 -3.77 3.58 -9.43
N LYS A 72 -4.51 2.62 -8.85
CA LYS A 72 -4.95 1.40 -9.56
C LYS A 72 -5.78 1.70 -10.80
N ALA A 73 -6.68 2.68 -10.73
CA ALA A 73 -7.50 3.09 -11.87
C ALA A 73 -6.65 3.65 -13.02
N VAL A 74 -5.62 4.44 -12.70
CA VAL A 74 -4.70 4.99 -13.70
C VAL A 74 -3.76 3.92 -14.26
N GLU A 75 -3.31 2.95 -13.46
CA GLU A 75 -2.55 1.78 -13.95
C GLU A 75 -3.36 0.94 -14.94
N ALA A 76 -4.65 0.75 -14.70
CA ALA A 76 -5.55 0.07 -15.64
C ALA A 76 -5.72 0.86 -16.95
N ALA A 77 -5.81 2.19 -16.87
CA ALA A 77 -5.85 3.06 -18.04
C ALA A 77 -4.54 3.00 -18.85
N LYS A 78 -3.39 2.95 -18.17
CA LYS A 78 -2.07 2.77 -18.77
C LYS A 78 -1.98 1.44 -19.53
N ALA A 79 -2.37 0.33 -18.90
CA ALA A 79 -2.37 -0.98 -19.54
C ALA A 79 -3.25 -1.02 -20.79
N LYS A 80 -4.42 -0.36 -20.74
CA LYS A 80 -5.30 -0.22 -21.90
C LYS A 80 -4.65 0.58 -23.04
N ALA A 81 -3.94 1.66 -22.72
CA ALA A 81 -3.24 2.48 -23.72
C ALA A 81 -2.07 1.72 -24.36
N GLU A 82 -1.33 0.91 -23.59
CA GLU A 82 -0.27 0.02 -24.12
C GLU A 82 -0.85 -1.03 -25.09
N ASP A 83 -1.98 -1.62 -24.76
CA ASP A 83 -2.71 -2.57 -25.62
C ASP A 83 -3.21 -1.92 -26.92
N GLU A 84 -3.76 -0.71 -26.85
CA GLU A 84 -4.22 0.03 -28.03
C GLU A 84 -3.05 0.46 -28.94
N LEU A 85 -1.91 0.85 -28.35
CA LEU A 85 -0.69 1.15 -29.09
C LEU A 85 -0.15 -0.07 -29.83
N ALA A 86 -0.11 -1.24 -29.17
CA ALA A 86 0.33 -2.49 -29.79
C ALA A 86 -0.58 -2.90 -30.96
N LYS A 87 -1.90 -2.76 -30.79
CA LYS A 87 -2.89 -3.01 -31.86
C LYS A 87 -2.72 -2.05 -33.04
N ALA A 88 -2.49 -0.77 -32.77
CA ALA A 88 -2.28 0.23 -33.82
C ALA A 88 -0.98 -0.01 -34.61
N GLN A 89 0.12 -0.36 -33.92
CA GLN A 89 1.39 -0.72 -34.57
C GLN A 89 1.27 -2.00 -35.39
N GLN A 90 0.53 -3.00 -34.91
CA GLN A 90 0.29 -4.22 -35.65
C GLN A 90 -0.62 -3.99 -36.86
N ALA A 91 -1.62 -3.12 -36.74
CA ALA A 91 -2.44 -2.68 -37.87
C ALA A 91 -1.59 -1.96 -38.93
N LEU A 92 -0.65 -1.11 -38.51
CA LEU A 92 0.30 -0.44 -39.41
C LEU A 92 1.14 -1.46 -40.20
N LYS A 93 1.72 -2.45 -39.52
CA LYS A 93 2.53 -3.50 -40.14
C LYS A 93 1.72 -4.42 -41.07
N ASN A 94 0.47 -4.72 -40.70
CA ASN A 94 -0.44 -5.49 -41.54
C ASN A 94 -0.86 -4.71 -42.79
N ALA A 95 -1.10 -3.39 -42.66
CA ALA A 95 -1.39 -2.52 -43.79
C ALA A 95 -0.19 -2.48 -44.76
N GLU A 96 1.04 -2.31 -44.26
CA GLU A 96 2.26 -2.33 -45.08
C GLU A 96 2.44 -3.66 -45.85
N ASN A 97 2.25 -4.80 -45.17
CA ASN A 97 2.42 -6.12 -45.78
C ASN A 97 1.33 -6.43 -46.83
N THR A 98 0.07 -6.08 -46.54
CA THR A 98 -1.04 -6.29 -47.47
C THR A 98 -0.85 -5.44 -48.72
N THR A 99 -0.39 -4.20 -48.54
CA THR A 99 -0.04 -3.27 -49.63
C THR A 99 1.03 -3.84 -50.55
N ALA A 100 2.14 -4.34 -49.98
CA ALA A 100 3.24 -4.88 -50.77
C ALA A 100 2.77 -6.05 -51.66
N ALA A 101 1.89 -6.90 -51.14
CA ALA A 101 1.33 -8.03 -51.88
C ALA A 101 0.34 -7.59 -52.98
N GLU A 102 -0.55 -6.63 -52.70
CA GLU A 102 -1.50 -6.11 -53.70
C GLU A 102 -0.80 -5.31 -54.80
N LYS A 103 0.19 -4.47 -54.45
CA LYS A 103 1.01 -3.74 -55.42
C LYS A 103 1.79 -4.67 -56.32
N ALA A 104 2.36 -5.75 -55.78
CA ALA A 104 3.06 -6.76 -56.58
C ALA A 104 2.12 -7.48 -57.57
N LYS A 105 0.91 -7.87 -57.14
CA LYS A 105 -0.10 -8.47 -58.03
C LYS A 105 -0.54 -7.51 -59.13
N ALA A 106 -0.81 -6.26 -58.78
CA ALA A 106 -1.30 -5.26 -59.72
C ALA A 106 -0.20 -4.83 -60.72
N GLN A 107 1.06 -4.72 -60.27
CA GLN A 107 2.21 -4.49 -61.16
C GLN A 107 2.42 -5.67 -62.12
N ALA A 108 2.36 -6.91 -61.64
CA ALA A 108 2.47 -8.08 -62.50
C ALA A 108 1.35 -8.14 -63.57
N ALA A 109 0.13 -7.74 -63.21
CA ALA A 109 -0.97 -7.61 -64.16
C ALA A 109 -0.74 -6.48 -65.19
N ALA A 110 -0.19 -5.34 -64.76
CA ALA A 110 0.16 -4.24 -65.65
C ALA A 110 1.30 -4.61 -66.62
N ASP A 111 2.34 -5.30 -66.15
CA ASP A 111 3.46 -5.77 -66.96
C ASP A 111 2.99 -6.80 -68.00
N LYS A 112 2.11 -7.73 -67.58
CA LYS A 112 1.46 -8.70 -68.46
C LYS A 112 0.63 -7.99 -69.56
N ALA A 113 -0.19 -7.02 -69.18
CA ALA A 113 -1.01 -6.26 -70.12
C ALA A 113 -0.16 -5.43 -71.10
N ALA A 114 0.95 -4.85 -70.64
CA ALA A 114 1.88 -4.11 -71.49
C ALA A 114 2.59 -5.02 -72.51
N GLN A 115 2.99 -6.24 -72.10
CA GLN A 115 3.54 -7.25 -73.01
C GLN A 115 2.51 -7.70 -74.05
N ASP A 116 1.27 -7.97 -73.62
CA ASP A 116 0.20 -8.40 -74.52
C ASP A 116 -0.17 -7.29 -75.53
N LEU A 117 -0.16 -6.02 -75.11
CA LEU A 117 -0.35 -4.88 -76.00
C LEU A 117 0.78 -4.75 -77.04
N ALA A 118 2.04 -4.88 -76.62
CA ALA A 118 3.19 -4.84 -77.53
C ALA A 118 3.15 -5.98 -78.56
N ALA A 119 2.78 -7.18 -78.13
CA ALA A 119 2.60 -8.34 -79.01
C ALA A 119 1.46 -8.10 -80.02
N ALA A 120 0.31 -7.56 -79.58
CA ALA A 120 -0.81 -7.22 -80.46
C ALA A 120 -0.45 -6.16 -81.50
N GLN A 121 0.24 -5.09 -81.09
CA GLN A 121 0.71 -4.03 -82.02
C GLN A 121 1.72 -4.57 -83.05
N GLN A 122 2.60 -5.48 -82.65
CA GLN A 122 3.53 -6.12 -83.57
C GLN A 122 2.81 -7.05 -84.56
N ALA A 123 1.78 -7.77 -84.11
CA ALA A 123 0.94 -8.59 -84.99
C ALA A 123 0.20 -7.74 -86.03
N VAL A 124 -0.33 -6.57 -85.66
CA VAL A 124 -0.93 -5.60 -86.59
C VAL A 124 0.09 -5.20 -87.67
N LYS A 125 1.29 -4.75 -87.29
CA LYS A 125 2.36 -4.36 -88.23
C LYS A 125 2.75 -5.49 -89.19
N ASN A 126 2.85 -6.72 -88.67
CA ASN A 126 3.21 -7.88 -89.49
C ASN A 126 2.09 -8.20 -90.50
N ALA A 127 0.82 -8.09 -90.10
CA ALA A 127 -0.33 -8.29 -90.98
C ALA A 127 -0.40 -7.20 -92.08
N GLU A 128 -0.13 -5.94 -91.73
CA GLU A 128 -0.04 -4.83 -92.69
C GLU A 128 1.08 -5.05 -93.72
N ALA A 129 2.25 -5.49 -93.28
CA ALA A 129 3.38 -5.78 -94.17
C ALA A 129 3.09 -6.97 -95.11
N ALA A 130 2.51 -8.05 -94.60
CA ALA A 130 2.13 -9.21 -95.40
C ALA A 130 1.07 -8.86 -96.46
N THR A 131 0.12 -8.00 -96.08
CA THR A 131 -0.91 -7.44 -96.96
C THR A 131 -0.32 -6.64 -98.11
N ALA A 132 0.56 -5.68 -97.80
CA ALA A 132 1.16 -4.82 -98.82
C ALA A 132 1.95 -5.65 -99.85
N ALA A 133 2.61 -6.71 -99.40
CA ALA A 133 3.31 -7.65 -100.27
C ALA A 133 2.35 -8.44 -101.18
N GLU A 134 1.19 -8.87 -100.68
CA GLU A 134 0.23 -9.65 -101.47
C GLU A 134 -0.56 -8.78 -102.47
N GLN A 135 -0.91 -7.55 -102.09
CA GLN A 135 -1.47 -6.56 -103.02
C GLN A 135 -0.49 -6.24 -104.16
N ALA A 136 0.80 -6.08 -103.87
CA ALA A 136 1.82 -5.83 -104.89
C ALA A 136 1.93 -6.98 -105.90
N LYS A 137 1.88 -8.24 -105.44
CA LYS A 137 1.87 -9.42 -106.34
C LYS A 137 0.61 -9.47 -107.21
N ALA A 138 -0.56 -9.21 -106.61
CA ALA A 138 -1.84 -9.27 -107.31
C ALA A 138 -1.96 -8.16 -108.37
N GLN A 139 -1.49 -6.95 -108.06
CA GLN A 139 -1.45 -5.83 -109.01
C GLN A 139 -0.49 -6.12 -110.17
N ALA A 140 0.71 -6.65 -109.89
CA ALA A 140 1.66 -7.03 -110.94
C ALA A 140 1.09 -8.09 -111.91
N ALA A 141 0.30 -9.05 -111.39
CA ALA A 141 -0.39 -10.04 -112.22
C ALA A 141 -1.50 -9.41 -113.08
N ALA A 142 -2.27 -8.46 -112.54
CA ALA A 142 -3.30 -7.74 -113.29
C ALA A 142 -2.69 -6.86 -114.40
N ASP A 143 -1.62 -6.13 -114.12
CA ASP A 143 -0.90 -5.29 -115.09
C ASP A 143 -0.35 -6.13 -116.24
N LYS A 144 0.22 -7.31 -115.92
CA LYS A 144 0.71 -8.26 -116.93
C LYS A 144 -0.41 -8.80 -117.81
N ALA A 145 -1.55 -9.19 -117.23
CA ALA A 145 -2.70 -9.68 -117.99
C ALA A 145 -3.30 -8.58 -118.91
N ALA A 146 -3.30 -7.32 -118.45
CA ALA A 146 -3.74 -6.18 -119.24
C ALA A 146 -2.80 -5.91 -120.43
N GLN A 147 -1.47 -6.02 -120.24
CA GLN A 147 -0.49 -5.92 -121.32
C GLN A 147 -0.66 -7.05 -122.35
N ASP A 148 -0.84 -8.29 -121.89
CA ASP A 148 -1.04 -9.45 -122.78
C ASP A 148 -2.34 -9.30 -123.60
N LEU A 149 -3.41 -8.77 -123.00
CA LEU A 149 -4.66 -8.45 -123.70
C LEU A 149 -4.49 -7.37 -124.77
N ALA A 150 -3.78 -6.28 -124.46
CA ALA A 150 -3.50 -5.21 -125.42
C ALA A 150 -2.68 -5.71 -126.61
N ALA A 151 -1.67 -6.56 -126.35
CA ALA A 151 -0.88 -7.21 -127.40
C ALA A 151 -1.74 -8.12 -128.29
N ALA A 152 -2.64 -8.91 -127.70
CA ALA A 152 -3.55 -9.79 -128.44
C ALA A 152 -4.55 -8.99 -129.30
N GLN A 153 -5.11 -7.89 -128.79
CA GLN A 153 -6.01 -7.01 -129.56
C GLN A 153 -5.31 -6.33 -130.72
N GLN A 154 -4.05 -5.92 -130.54
CA GLN A 154 -3.24 -5.39 -131.64
C GLN A 154 -2.95 -6.45 -132.70
N ALA A 155 -2.70 -7.70 -132.29
CA ALA A 155 -2.55 -8.82 -133.22
C ALA A 155 -3.83 -9.10 -134.01
N ILE A 156 -5.02 -8.97 -133.39
CA ILE A 156 -6.31 -9.05 -134.09
C ILE A 156 -6.40 -7.98 -135.19
N LYS A 157 -6.13 -6.70 -134.88
CA LYS A 157 -6.15 -5.61 -135.87
C LYS A 157 -5.20 -5.84 -137.04
N ASN A 158 -3.99 -6.33 -136.75
CA ASN A 158 -2.99 -6.64 -137.78
C ASN A 158 -3.44 -7.82 -138.66
N ALA A 159 -4.10 -8.84 -138.08
CA ALA A 159 -4.65 -9.98 -138.82
C ALA A 159 -5.92 -9.62 -139.64
N GLU A 160 -6.75 -8.70 -139.16
CA GLU A 160 -7.88 -8.11 -139.89
C GLU A 160 -7.42 -7.39 -141.17
N ALA A 161 -6.25 -6.74 -141.14
CA ALA A 161 -5.64 -6.11 -142.31
C ALA A 161 -5.04 -7.12 -143.33
N ALA A 162 -4.79 -8.37 -142.93
CA ALA A 162 -4.11 -9.39 -143.76
C ALA A 162 -5.04 -10.41 -144.45
N THR A 163 -6.34 -10.44 -144.12
CA THR A 163 -7.38 -11.28 -144.78
C THR A 163 -7.24 -12.82 -144.63
N ALA A 164 -6.61 -13.33 -143.56
CA ALA A 164 -6.49 -14.77 -143.29
C ALA A 164 -7.36 -15.23 -142.10
N ALA A 165 -8.42 -16.00 -142.36
CA ALA A 165 -9.43 -16.40 -141.35
C ALA A 165 -8.88 -17.27 -140.20
N ALA A 166 -7.85 -18.09 -140.45
CA ALA A 166 -7.26 -18.95 -139.42
C ALA A 166 -6.43 -18.15 -138.38
N GLU A 167 -5.80 -17.05 -138.79
CA GLU A 167 -5.07 -16.14 -137.90
C GLU A 167 -6.02 -15.29 -137.05
N GLN A 168 -7.15 -14.85 -137.63
CA GLN A 168 -8.21 -14.19 -136.87
C GLN A 168 -8.79 -15.08 -135.77
N ALA A 169 -9.03 -16.37 -136.05
CA ALA A 169 -9.57 -17.30 -135.06
C ALA A 169 -8.60 -17.54 -133.89
N LYS A 170 -7.30 -17.71 -134.16
CA LYS A 170 -6.27 -17.84 -133.11
C LYS A 170 -6.14 -16.56 -132.27
N ALA A 171 -6.17 -15.40 -132.91
CA ALA A 171 -6.06 -14.12 -132.23
C ALA A 171 -7.29 -13.83 -131.36
N LYS A 172 -8.51 -14.16 -131.83
CA LYS A 172 -9.75 -14.06 -131.03
C LYS A 172 -9.73 -15.00 -129.83
N ALA A 173 -9.33 -16.25 -130.00
CA ALA A 173 -9.21 -17.21 -128.89
C ALA A 173 -8.17 -16.75 -127.83
N ALA A 174 -7.06 -16.15 -128.26
CA ALA A 174 -6.07 -15.56 -127.37
C ALA A 174 -6.63 -14.35 -126.59
N ALA A 175 -7.39 -13.48 -127.25
CA ALA A 175 -8.05 -12.35 -126.59
C ALA A 175 -9.14 -12.78 -125.60
N ASP A 176 -9.96 -13.77 -125.94
CA ASP A 176 -10.99 -14.32 -125.04
C ASP A 176 -10.36 -14.97 -123.80
N LYS A 177 -9.25 -15.70 -123.99
CA LYS A 177 -8.47 -16.26 -122.88
C LYS A 177 -7.88 -15.16 -122.00
N ALA A 178 -7.25 -14.14 -122.59
CA ALA A 178 -6.68 -13.02 -121.85
C ALA A 178 -7.73 -12.21 -121.08
N ALA A 179 -8.93 -12.02 -121.65
CA ALA A 179 -10.04 -11.36 -120.96
C ALA A 179 -10.55 -12.17 -119.76
N LYS A 180 -10.64 -13.50 -119.89
CA LYS A 180 -11.02 -14.40 -118.80
C LYS A 180 -9.94 -14.44 -117.69
N ASP A 181 -8.68 -14.45 -118.08
CA ASP A 181 -7.54 -14.41 -117.15
C ASP A 181 -7.51 -13.07 -116.40
N LEU A 182 -7.79 -11.94 -117.07
CA LEU A 182 -7.91 -10.62 -116.45
C LEU A 182 -9.08 -10.54 -115.46
N ALA A 183 -10.25 -11.06 -115.81
CA ALA A 183 -11.41 -11.09 -114.90
C ALA A 183 -11.13 -11.97 -113.66
N THR A 184 -10.44 -13.09 -113.85
CA THR A 184 -10.01 -13.98 -112.75
C THR A 184 -8.99 -13.28 -111.84
N ALA A 185 -8.02 -12.57 -112.43
CA ALA A 185 -7.02 -11.80 -111.69
C ALA A 185 -7.67 -10.64 -110.89
N GLN A 186 -8.61 -9.90 -111.48
CA GLN A 186 -9.33 -8.83 -110.80
C GLN A 186 -10.21 -9.34 -109.65
N GLN A 187 -10.83 -10.51 -109.81
CA GLN A 187 -11.60 -11.14 -108.72
C GLN A 187 -10.69 -11.63 -107.59
N ALA A 188 -9.50 -12.16 -107.92
CA ALA A 188 -8.50 -12.54 -106.93
C ALA A 188 -7.99 -11.32 -106.15
N VAL A 189 -7.77 -10.17 -106.80
CA VAL A 189 -7.43 -8.89 -106.14
C VAL A 189 -8.52 -8.49 -105.14
N LYS A 190 -9.81 -8.47 -105.56
CA LYS A 190 -10.93 -8.13 -104.65
C LYS A 190 -11.04 -9.07 -103.44
N ASN A 191 -10.85 -10.38 -103.66
CA ASN A 191 -10.90 -11.35 -102.57
C ASN A 191 -9.72 -11.17 -101.59
N ALA A 192 -8.53 -10.84 -102.10
CA ALA A 192 -7.36 -10.54 -101.27
C ALA A 192 -7.54 -9.23 -100.46
N GLU A 193 -8.14 -8.20 -101.07
CA GLU A 193 -8.50 -6.95 -100.38
C GLU A 193 -9.53 -7.19 -99.27
N ALA A 194 -10.56 -8.01 -99.53
CA ALA A 194 -11.57 -8.34 -98.51
C ALA A 194 -11.01 -9.16 -97.35
N ALA A 195 -10.16 -10.16 -97.63
CA ALA A 195 -9.50 -10.97 -96.60
C ALA A 195 -8.55 -10.12 -95.73
N THR A 196 -7.86 -9.18 -96.35
CA THR A 196 -7.00 -8.19 -95.68
C THR A 196 -7.79 -7.30 -94.71
N ALA A 197 -8.88 -6.69 -95.19
CA ALA A 197 -9.70 -5.80 -94.38
C ALA A 197 -10.26 -6.52 -93.15
N ALA A 198 -10.61 -7.80 -93.29
CA ALA A 198 -11.05 -8.64 -92.18
C ALA A 198 -9.93 -8.91 -91.15
N GLU A 199 -8.69 -9.14 -91.60
CA GLU A 199 -7.56 -9.42 -90.71
C GLU A 199 -7.07 -8.15 -89.98
N GLN A 200 -7.05 -6.98 -90.66
CA GLN A 200 -6.80 -5.68 -90.03
C GLN A 200 -7.85 -5.37 -88.96
N ALA A 201 -9.14 -5.60 -89.24
CA ALA A 201 -10.21 -5.36 -88.28
C ALA A 201 -10.05 -6.22 -87.01
N LYS A 202 -9.67 -7.50 -87.15
CA LYS A 202 -9.39 -8.38 -86.00
C LYS A 202 -8.19 -7.90 -85.19
N ALA A 203 -7.11 -7.50 -85.86
CA ALA A 203 -5.90 -7.06 -85.19
C ALA A 203 -6.09 -5.72 -84.46
N GLN A 204 -6.87 -4.80 -85.05
CA GLN A 204 -7.23 -3.53 -84.42
C GLN A 204 -8.14 -3.73 -83.21
N ALA A 205 -9.14 -4.62 -83.29
CA ALA A 205 -9.97 -4.99 -82.14
C ALA A 205 -9.16 -5.62 -80.98
N ALA A 206 -8.15 -6.45 -81.30
CA ALA A 206 -7.25 -7.02 -80.31
C ALA A 206 -6.38 -5.95 -79.62
N ALA A 207 -5.90 -4.96 -80.38
CA ALA A 207 -5.11 -3.84 -79.85
C ALA A 207 -5.96 -2.91 -78.96
N GLU A 208 -7.20 -2.60 -79.35
CA GLU A 208 -8.14 -1.82 -78.53
C GLU A 208 -8.46 -2.51 -77.21
N LYS A 209 -8.71 -3.83 -77.26
CA LYS A 209 -8.96 -4.62 -76.05
C LYS A 209 -7.74 -4.63 -75.12
N ALA A 210 -6.53 -4.81 -75.64
CA ALA A 210 -5.31 -4.78 -74.83
C ALA A 210 -5.06 -3.40 -74.19
N ALA A 211 -5.38 -2.31 -74.91
CA ALA A 211 -5.28 -0.95 -74.36
C ALA A 211 -6.30 -0.70 -73.23
N GLN A 212 -7.53 -1.20 -73.36
CA GLN A 212 -8.54 -1.16 -72.29
C GLN A 212 -8.11 -1.97 -71.07
N ASP A 213 -7.60 -3.19 -71.28
CA ASP A 213 -7.12 -4.07 -70.20
C ASP A 213 -5.94 -3.41 -69.43
N LEU A 214 -5.03 -2.72 -70.13
CA LEU A 214 -3.94 -1.95 -69.51
C LEU A 214 -4.45 -0.76 -68.69
N ALA A 215 -5.40 0.02 -69.23
CA ALA A 215 -5.97 1.16 -68.52
C ALA A 215 -6.70 0.73 -67.24
N ALA A 216 -7.44 -0.39 -67.29
CA ALA A 216 -8.11 -0.98 -66.13
C ALA A 216 -7.09 -1.44 -65.07
N ALA A 217 -5.99 -2.10 -65.48
CA ALA A 217 -4.93 -2.53 -64.57
C ALA A 217 -4.24 -1.34 -63.87
N GLN A 218 -3.91 -0.27 -64.62
CA GLN A 218 -3.32 0.94 -64.05
C GLN A 218 -4.26 1.66 -63.08
N GLN A 219 -5.56 1.69 -63.37
CA GLN A 219 -6.55 2.26 -62.45
C GLN A 219 -6.65 1.43 -61.16
N ALA A 220 -6.59 0.10 -61.25
CA ALA A 220 -6.57 -0.79 -60.09
C ALA A 220 -5.34 -0.54 -59.20
N VAL A 221 -4.15 -0.31 -59.79
CA VAL A 221 -2.93 0.09 -59.04
C VAL A 221 -3.17 1.39 -58.27
N ARG A 222 -3.66 2.45 -58.93
CA ARG A 222 -3.90 3.75 -58.27
C ARG A 222 -4.92 3.65 -57.13
N ASN A 223 -5.98 2.86 -57.31
CA ASN A 223 -7.00 2.65 -56.28
C ASN A 223 -6.42 1.92 -55.05
N ALA A 224 -5.57 0.90 -55.27
CA ALA A 224 -4.89 0.18 -54.19
C ALA A 224 -3.91 1.10 -53.41
N GLU A 225 -3.15 1.94 -54.13
CA GLU A 225 -2.26 2.92 -53.50
C GLU A 225 -3.03 3.97 -52.68
N ALA A 226 -4.16 4.48 -53.20
CA ALA A 226 -5.00 5.44 -52.48
C ALA A 226 -5.64 4.83 -51.22
N ALA A 227 -6.15 3.60 -51.29
CA ALA A 227 -6.71 2.89 -50.14
C ALA A 227 -5.65 2.65 -49.05
N THR A 228 -4.42 2.35 -49.46
CA THR A 228 -3.28 2.17 -48.55
C THR A 228 -2.96 3.44 -47.77
N VAL A 229 -2.83 4.57 -48.46
CA VAL A 229 -2.50 5.85 -47.82
C VAL A 229 -3.55 6.21 -46.78
N ALA A 230 -4.84 5.97 -47.07
CA ALA A 230 -5.92 6.20 -46.12
C ALA A 230 -5.85 5.28 -44.89
N GLU A 231 -5.53 3.99 -45.06
CA GLU A 231 -5.39 3.03 -43.96
C GLU A 231 -4.16 3.34 -43.09
N GLN A 232 -3.04 3.75 -43.71
CA GLN A 232 -1.83 4.20 -43.00
C GLN A 232 -2.07 5.47 -42.19
N GLU A 233 -2.72 6.49 -42.75
CA GLU A 233 -3.06 7.72 -42.01
C GLU A 233 -3.96 7.43 -40.80
N LYS A 234 -4.94 6.53 -40.96
CA LYS A 234 -5.84 6.13 -39.88
C LYS A 234 -5.10 5.39 -38.77
N ALA A 235 -4.24 4.44 -39.12
CA ALA A 235 -3.41 3.70 -38.17
C ALA A 235 -2.38 4.61 -37.46
N GLN A 236 -1.78 5.57 -38.18
CA GLN A 236 -0.84 6.53 -37.63
C GLN A 236 -1.52 7.47 -36.61
N LYS A 237 -2.69 8.03 -36.94
CA LYS A 237 -3.49 8.82 -35.99
C LYS A 237 -3.88 8.04 -34.73
N ALA A 238 -4.23 6.76 -34.88
CA ALA A 238 -4.55 5.89 -33.75
C ALA A 238 -3.31 5.66 -32.86
N ALA A 239 -2.13 5.44 -33.46
CA ALA A 239 -0.88 5.28 -32.74
C ALA A 239 -0.45 6.57 -32.00
N GLU A 240 -0.57 7.74 -32.63
CA GLU A 240 -0.27 9.04 -32.00
C GLU A 240 -1.19 9.30 -30.81
N LYS A 241 -2.49 9.04 -30.94
CA LYS A 241 -3.45 9.18 -29.84
C LYS A 241 -3.12 8.24 -28.68
N ALA A 242 -2.82 6.97 -28.97
CA ALA A 242 -2.46 5.99 -27.93
C ALA A 242 -1.16 6.40 -27.21
N ALA A 243 -0.18 6.96 -27.92
CA ALA A 243 1.04 7.47 -27.31
C ALA A 243 0.80 8.69 -26.40
N GLN A 244 -0.10 9.61 -26.78
CA GLN A 244 -0.50 10.73 -25.94
C GLN A 244 -1.24 10.27 -24.68
N ASP A 245 -2.19 9.34 -24.82
CA ASP A 245 -2.93 8.76 -23.70
C ASP A 245 -1.98 8.05 -22.70
N LEU A 246 -0.95 7.35 -23.21
CA LEU A 246 0.08 6.72 -22.40
C LEU A 246 0.91 7.74 -21.61
N ALA A 247 1.37 8.81 -22.26
CA ALA A 247 2.14 9.87 -21.61
C ALA A 247 1.33 10.60 -20.53
N ALA A 248 0.04 10.85 -20.78
CA ALA A 248 -0.86 11.44 -19.80
C ALA A 248 -1.04 10.54 -18.56
N ALA A 249 -1.26 9.24 -18.77
CA ALA A 249 -1.38 8.27 -17.68
C ALA A 249 -0.10 8.17 -16.83
N GLN A 250 1.07 8.17 -17.47
CA GLN A 250 2.36 8.16 -16.77
C GLN A 250 2.56 9.40 -15.90
N ASN A 251 2.29 10.59 -16.43
CA ASN A 251 2.37 11.84 -15.66
C ASN A 251 1.40 11.85 -14.47
N GLN A 252 0.20 11.31 -14.65
CA GLN A 252 -0.80 11.24 -13.60
C GLN A 252 -0.40 10.25 -12.48
N ILE A 253 0.23 9.13 -12.82
CA ILE A 253 0.81 8.20 -11.83
C ILE A 253 1.89 8.91 -11.02
N SER A 254 2.84 9.57 -11.67
CA SER A 254 3.92 10.27 -10.97
C SER A 254 3.41 11.38 -10.03
N ALA A 255 2.37 12.11 -10.44
CA ALA A 255 1.74 13.12 -9.59
C ALA A 255 1.06 12.50 -8.34
N LEU A 256 0.31 11.40 -8.53
CA LEU A 256 -0.35 10.69 -7.43
C LEU A 256 0.66 10.04 -6.48
N GLU A 257 1.75 9.47 -6.99
CA GLU A 257 2.84 8.91 -6.18
C GLU A 257 3.52 9.98 -5.32
N ALA A 258 3.79 11.16 -5.90
CA ALA A 258 4.36 12.29 -5.17
C ALA A 258 3.41 12.82 -4.07
N GLU A 259 2.11 12.79 -4.29
CA GLU A 259 1.09 13.16 -3.29
C GLU A 259 0.96 12.12 -2.17
N LEU A 260 1.10 10.82 -2.48
CA LEU A 260 1.02 9.72 -1.52
C LEU A 260 2.27 9.55 -0.64
N ALA A 261 3.45 9.92 -1.13
CA ALA A 261 4.71 9.78 -0.41
C ALA A 261 4.68 10.38 1.01
N PRO A 262 4.33 11.67 1.20
CA PRO A 262 4.30 12.27 2.55
C PRO A 262 3.23 11.64 3.45
N VAL A 263 2.08 11.24 2.90
CA VAL A 263 1.00 10.59 3.66
C VAL A 263 1.42 9.22 4.18
N ARG A 264 2.16 8.44 3.38
CA ARG A 264 2.69 7.14 3.78
C ARG A 264 3.80 7.26 4.83
N GLU A 265 4.70 8.21 4.66
CA GLU A 265 5.75 8.48 5.65
C GLU A 265 5.15 8.93 6.99
N GLU A 266 4.14 9.81 6.97
CA GLU A 266 3.48 10.25 8.20
C GLU A 266 2.71 9.12 8.89
N ALA A 267 1.99 8.28 8.14
CA ALA A 267 1.26 7.14 8.68
C ALA A 267 2.22 6.08 9.28
N GLU A 268 3.34 5.81 8.63
CA GLU A 268 4.37 4.91 9.12
C GLU A 268 5.03 5.44 10.40
N ARG A 269 5.37 6.74 10.44
CA ARG A 269 5.91 7.39 11.64
C ARG A 269 4.94 7.27 12.82
N LYS A 270 3.66 7.61 12.60
CA LYS A 270 2.62 7.50 13.63
C LYS A 270 2.42 6.06 14.12
N ARG A 271 2.54 5.06 13.24
CA ARG A 271 2.48 3.64 13.65
C ARG A 271 3.67 3.26 14.52
N GLN A 272 4.88 3.66 14.14
CA GLN A 272 6.09 3.37 14.91
C GLN A 272 6.08 4.06 16.28
N GLU A 273 5.59 5.29 16.36
CA GLU A 273 5.38 6.01 17.63
C GLU A 273 4.38 5.26 18.51
N ALA A 274 3.25 4.80 17.96
CA ALA A 274 2.25 4.02 18.70
C ALA A 274 2.78 2.65 19.16
N GLU A 275 3.52 1.93 18.32
CA GLU A 275 4.13 0.64 18.67
C GLU A 275 5.24 0.80 19.74
N ALA A 276 6.02 1.87 19.68
CA ALA A 276 7.04 2.19 20.69
C ALA A 276 6.40 2.55 22.04
N GLU A 277 5.31 3.33 22.01
CA GLU A 277 4.55 3.66 23.21
C GLU A 277 3.88 2.40 23.79
N GLU A 278 3.32 1.51 22.96
CA GLU A 278 2.72 0.26 23.44
C GLU A 278 3.75 -0.69 24.07
N LYS A 279 4.94 -0.82 23.48
CA LYS A 279 6.04 -1.62 24.04
C LYS A 279 6.54 -1.10 25.38
N LYS A 280 6.53 0.22 25.58
CA LYS A 280 6.88 0.85 26.85
C LYS A 280 6.00 0.37 28.01
N TRP A 281 4.76 -0.03 27.72
CA TRP A 281 3.77 -0.47 28.69
C TRP A 281 3.49 -1.98 28.65
N GLU A 282 4.18 -2.74 27.79
CA GLU A 282 3.96 -4.18 27.60
C GLU A 282 4.23 -4.97 28.89
N PHE A 283 5.16 -4.51 29.73
CA PHE A 283 5.43 -5.10 31.06
C PHE A 283 4.27 -4.94 32.06
N LEU A 284 3.32 -4.02 31.83
CA LEU A 284 2.12 -3.86 32.66
C LEU A 284 1.01 -4.84 32.26
N LYS A 285 1.03 -5.41 31.05
CA LYS A 285 -0.02 -6.32 30.57
C LYS A 285 -0.01 -7.68 31.28
N ASP A 286 1.18 -8.14 31.71
CA ASP A 286 1.34 -9.32 32.58
C ASP A 286 1.31 -8.95 34.10
N GLY A 287 1.12 -7.66 34.42
CA GLY A 287 1.44 -7.03 35.70
C GLY A 287 0.35 -7.03 36.78
N ASN A 288 -0.79 -7.70 36.61
CA ASN A 288 -1.85 -7.74 37.64
C ASN A 288 -1.43 -8.43 38.96
N ALA A 289 -0.22 -9.00 39.04
CA ALA A 289 0.22 -9.85 40.15
C ALA A 289 1.33 -9.28 41.05
N TRP A 290 1.76 -8.00 40.92
CA TRP A 290 2.89 -7.49 41.72
C TRP A 290 2.57 -6.46 42.81
N ARG A 291 1.38 -5.87 42.83
CA ARG A 291 0.95 -4.94 43.90
C ARG A 291 -0.13 -5.56 44.78
N TYR A 292 0.08 -6.82 45.14
CA TYR A 292 -0.88 -7.59 45.90
C TYR A 292 -0.24 -8.08 47.18
N VAL A 293 -0.96 -7.98 48.28
CA VAL A 293 -0.48 -8.35 49.60
C VAL A 293 -1.24 -9.58 50.06
N GLU A 294 -0.62 -10.76 49.95
CA GLU A 294 -1.30 -12.04 50.10
C GLU A 294 -1.58 -12.44 51.55
N LYS A 295 -2.71 -13.12 51.77
CA LYS A 295 -2.96 -13.88 52.98
C LYS A 295 -2.50 -15.34 52.77
N PRO A 296 -1.42 -15.83 53.42
CA PRO A 296 -1.10 -17.26 53.50
C PRO A 296 -2.28 -18.14 53.92
N SER A 297 -2.39 -19.31 53.31
CA SER A 297 -3.48 -20.28 53.53
C SER A 297 -3.53 -20.87 54.94
N TYR A 298 -2.44 -20.79 55.70
CA TYR A 298 -2.30 -21.42 57.02
C TYR A 298 -2.10 -20.44 58.18
N SER A 299 -2.10 -19.11 57.95
CA SER A 299 -1.93 -18.14 59.04
C SER A 299 -2.90 -16.95 58.95
N ASN A 300 -3.17 -16.35 60.12
CA ASN A 300 -3.94 -15.11 60.26
C ASN A 300 -3.06 -13.87 60.09
N SER A 301 -2.03 -14.01 59.29
CA SER A 301 -1.13 -12.93 58.91
C SER A 301 -1.21 -12.69 57.42
N ILE A 302 -0.87 -11.48 57.05
CA ILE A 302 -0.48 -11.09 55.71
C ILE A 302 1.05 -10.92 55.77
N VAL A 303 1.81 -11.56 54.87
CA VAL A 303 3.27 -11.80 55.03
C VAL A 303 4.10 -11.22 53.89
N TYR A 304 5.23 -10.59 54.24
CA TYR A 304 6.24 -10.01 53.35
C TYR A 304 7.30 -11.02 52.89
N ASP A 305 7.80 -10.82 51.66
CA ASP A 305 9.13 -11.30 51.25
C ASP A 305 9.90 -10.16 50.56
N GLY A 306 11.16 -9.96 50.95
CA GLY A 306 12.18 -9.09 50.35
C GLY A 306 11.85 -7.82 49.56
N GLU A 307 12.73 -7.51 48.61
CA GLU A 307 12.55 -6.55 47.51
C GLU A 307 11.38 -6.95 46.58
N ASP A 308 10.44 -7.75 47.08
CA ASP A 308 9.29 -8.36 46.43
C ASP A 308 7.97 -7.81 47.02
N LYS A 309 6.87 -8.50 46.70
CA LYS A 309 5.58 -7.88 46.34
C LYS A 309 4.57 -7.63 47.47
N VAL A 310 4.90 -7.79 48.77
CA VAL A 310 3.87 -7.88 49.84
C VAL A 310 4.25 -7.22 51.17
N GLY A 311 3.33 -6.56 51.91
CA GLY A 311 3.53 -6.02 53.28
C GLY A 311 3.02 -6.88 54.45
N GLN A 312 3.37 -6.54 55.71
CA GLN A 312 3.06 -7.37 56.89
C GLN A 312 1.95 -6.81 57.80
N LEU A 313 0.92 -7.62 58.07
CA LEU A 313 -0.10 -7.41 59.10
C LEU A 313 -0.44 -8.76 59.76
N ALA A 314 -0.12 -8.96 61.03
CA ALA A 314 -0.40 -10.21 61.74
C ALA A 314 -1.19 -9.98 63.02
N LEU A 315 -2.34 -10.65 63.15
CA LEU A 315 -3.09 -10.69 64.42
C LEU A 315 -2.41 -11.65 65.40
N GLN A 316 -2.31 -11.25 66.65
CA GLN A 316 -1.62 -11.95 67.74
C GLN A 316 -2.47 -11.94 69.02
N ASN A 317 -2.02 -12.69 70.03
CA ASN A 317 -2.67 -12.78 71.34
C ASN A 317 -4.16 -13.11 71.24
N GLN A 318 -5.04 -12.27 71.79
CA GLN A 318 -6.49 -12.54 71.79
C GLN A 318 -7.11 -12.57 70.39
N ALA A 319 -6.45 -11.95 69.42
CA ALA A 319 -6.88 -11.89 68.03
C ALA A 319 -6.23 -12.97 67.15
N GLU A 320 -5.32 -13.79 67.69
CA GLU A 320 -4.62 -14.82 66.93
C GLU A 320 -5.57 -15.82 66.27
N HIS A 321 -6.71 -16.11 66.91
CA HIS A 321 -7.73 -17.02 66.39
C HIS A 321 -8.71 -16.36 65.42
N TRP A 322 -8.58 -15.06 65.14
CA TRP A 322 -9.49 -14.34 64.24
C TRP A 322 -9.00 -14.48 62.80
N ALA A 323 -9.88 -14.93 61.91
CA ALA A 323 -9.53 -15.17 60.52
C ALA A 323 -9.55 -13.86 59.72
N LEU A 324 -8.38 -13.35 59.32
CA LEU A 324 -8.31 -12.22 58.37
C LEU A 324 -9.07 -12.56 57.08
N GLN A 325 -9.93 -11.67 56.62
CA GLN A 325 -10.80 -12.00 55.49
C GLN A 325 -10.23 -11.59 54.13
N LYS A 326 -9.37 -10.57 54.09
CA LYS A 326 -8.97 -9.92 52.84
C LYS A 326 -7.46 -9.83 52.70
N ALA A 327 -7.00 -10.20 51.51
CA ALA A 327 -5.72 -9.75 51.00
C ALA A 327 -5.89 -8.37 50.34
N VAL A 328 -4.81 -7.59 50.22
CA VAL A 328 -4.89 -6.22 49.70
C VAL A 328 -4.38 -6.17 48.27
N ASN A 329 -5.27 -5.89 47.32
CA ASN A 329 -4.92 -5.68 45.91
C ASN A 329 -4.83 -4.19 45.58
N PHE A 330 -3.63 -3.62 45.55
CA PHE A 330 -3.45 -2.20 45.24
C PHE A 330 -3.65 -1.89 43.76
N ASN A 331 -3.71 -2.89 42.87
CA ASN A 331 -4.08 -2.65 41.47
C ASN A 331 -5.52 -2.12 41.33
N GLU A 332 -6.39 -2.40 42.30
CA GLU A 332 -7.77 -1.90 42.33
C GLU A 332 -7.90 -0.48 42.89
N SER A 333 -6.86 0.04 43.55
CA SER A 333 -6.92 1.30 44.32
C SER A 333 -6.55 2.56 43.52
N GLY A 334 -6.26 2.45 42.22
CA GLY A 334 -5.84 3.58 41.37
C GLY A 334 -4.49 4.19 41.77
N ILE A 335 -3.87 4.93 40.87
CA ILE A 335 -2.58 5.62 41.13
C ILE A 335 -2.86 6.99 41.73
N SER A 336 -2.19 7.32 42.84
CA SER A 336 -2.34 8.58 43.57
C SER A 336 -1.07 8.95 44.31
N ASP A 337 -0.76 10.25 44.33
CA ASP A 337 0.33 10.82 45.16
C ASP A 337 -0.14 11.20 46.57
N ASN A 338 -1.42 11.00 46.87
CA ASN A 338 -2.02 11.26 48.17
C ASN A 338 -2.21 9.97 48.96
N VAL A 339 -2.14 10.09 50.29
CA VAL A 339 -2.39 8.98 51.21
C VAL A 339 -3.85 8.55 51.14
N SER A 340 -4.04 7.28 50.81
CA SER A 340 -5.33 6.59 50.74
C SER A 340 -5.50 5.65 51.93
N THR A 341 -6.74 5.32 52.28
CA THR A 341 -7.05 4.45 53.43
C THR A 341 -8.00 3.33 53.02
N LEU A 342 -7.68 2.09 53.41
CA LEU A 342 -8.50 0.90 53.14
C LEU A 342 -8.78 0.11 54.43
N PRO A 343 -10.04 -0.19 54.78
CA PRO A 343 -10.38 -0.97 55.97
C PRO A 343 -10.12 -2.47 55.78
N ILE A 344 -9.61 -3.12 56.83
CA ILE A 344 -9.30 -4.55 56.89
C ILE A 344 -10.18 -5.23 57.94
N TYR A 345 -10.76 -6.36 57.56
CA TYR A 345 -11.74 -7.10 58.36
C TYR A 345 -11.23 -8.50 58.74
N ALA A 346 -11.70 -8.99 59.89
CA ALA A 346 -11.48 -10.35 60.36
C ALA A 346 -12.79 -10.97 60.86
N THR A 347 -12.91 -12.29 60.72
CA THR A 347 -13.97 -13.09 61.35
C THR A 347 -13.51 -13.59 62.70
N ARG A 348 -14.28 -13.32 63.76
CA ARG A 348 -14.10 -13.97 65.07
C ARG A 348 -15.31 -14.85 65.41
N LYS A 349 -15.05 -16.01 66.01
CA LYS A 349 -16.10 -16.92 66.47
C LYS A 349 -16.71 -16.41 67.77
N THR A 350 -18.05 -16.39 67.85
CA THR A 350 -18.79 -16.00 69.05
C THR A 350 -19.87 -17.04 69.37
N LEU A 351 -20.47 -16.98 70.56
CA LEU A 351 -21.58 -17.88 70.94
C LEU A 351 -22.81 -17.75 70.01
N SER A 352 -22.98 -16.60 69.35
CA SER A 352 -24.03 -16.34 68.36
C SER A 352 -23.62 -16.65 66.92
N GLY A 353 -22.47 -17.30 66.70
CA GLY A 353 -21.90 -17.59 65.37
C GLY A 353 -20.72 -16.69 65.01
N ASP A 354 -20.35 -16.71 63.73
CA ASP A 354 -19.23 -15.94 63.19
C ASP A 354 -19.58 -14.45 63.08
N LYS A 355 -18.71 -13.57 63.57
CA LYS A 355 -18.89 -12.11 63.48
C LYS A 355 -17.71 -11.48 62.75
N GLU A 356 -18.01 -10.72 61.70
CA GLU A 356 -17.05 -9.85 61.02
C GLU A 356 -16.82 -8.56 61.80
N VAL A 357 -15.57 -8.17 61.96
CA VAL A 357 -15.16 -6.93 62.62
C VAL A 357 -14.01 -6.26 61.86
N GLN A 358 -14.04 -4.94 61.78
CA GLN A 358 -12.91 -4.16 61.27
C GLN A 358 -11.79 -4.16 62.30
N VAL A 359 -10.62 -4.69 61.91
CA VAL A 359 -9.46 -4.87 62.79
C VAL A 359 -8.34 -3.87 62.52
N ALA A 360 -8.28 -3.32 61.30
CA ALA A 360 -7.24 -2.40 60.91
C ALA A 360 -7.66 -1.48 59.76
N ASN A 361 -6.87 -0.44 59.53
CA ASN A 361 -6.82 0.30 58.27
C ASN A 361 -5.41 0.24 57.69
N ALA A 362 -5.31 0.02 56.38
CA ALA A 362 -4.10 0.22 55.60
C ALA A 362 -4.07 1.67 55.10
N HIS A 363 -3.02 2.41 55.42
CA HIS A 363 -2.79 3.77 54.96
C HIS A 363 -1.62 3.75 53.98
N PHE A 364 -1.84 4.14 52.73
CA PHE A 364 -0.87 3.89 51.68
C PHE A 364 -0.85 4.96 50.59
N VAL A 365 0.25 5.03 49.86
CA VAL A 365 0.34 5.76 48.59
C VAL A 365 0.67 4.76 47.50
N ASN A 366 -0.07 4.81 46.39
CA ASN A 366 0.05 3.88 45.28
C ASN A 366 0.54 4.65 44.04
N GLN A 367 1.81 4.46 43.70
CA GLN A 367 2.48 5.15 42.60
C GLN A 367 2.52 4.27 41.34
N GLN A 368 3.19 4.68 40.26
CA GLN A 368 3.25 3.94 39.00
C GLN A 368 4.19 2.72 39.08
N TYR A 369 5.21 2.77 39.93
CA TYR A 369 6.21 1.71 40.06
C TYR A 369 6.43 1.25 41.50
N SER A 370 5.70 1.84 42.46
CA SER A 370 5.82 1.49 43.86
C SER A 370 4.54 1.72 44.68
N THR A 371 4.46 1.11 45.86
CA THR A 371 3.42 1.32 46.86
C THR A 371 4.05 1.29 48.24
N TYR A 372 3.72 2.22 49.13
CA TYR A 372 4.19 2.19 50.52
C TYR A 372 3.06 2.38 51.50
N ILE A 373 3.11 1.65 52.61
CA ILE A 373 1.97 1.40 53.49
C ILE A 373 2.38 1.44 54.97
N ASN A 374 1.47 1.96 55.79
CA ASN A 374 1.47 1.84 57.24
C ASN A 374 0.07 1.45 57.76
N TRP A 375 -0.04 1.04 59.02
CA TRP A 375 -1.25 0.41 59.54
C TRP A 375 -1.73 1.01 60.86
N SER A 376 -3.03 1.28 60.97
CA SER A 376 -3.70 1.58 62.25
C SER A 376 -4.65 0.45 62.63
N TYR A 377 -4.92 0.27 63.92
CA TYR A 377 -5.85 -0.76 64.43
C TYR A 377 -7.12 -0.20 65.04
N ASN A 378 -8.13 -1.05 65.17
CA ASN A 378 -9.34 -0.69 65.90
C ASN A 378 -9.10 -0.82 67.42
N SER A 379 -8.89 0.31 68.10
CA SER A 379 -8.58 0.37 69.53
C SER A 379 -9.73 -0.06 70.45
N ASP A 380 -10.96 -0.11 69.95
CA ASP A 380 -12.10 -0.61 70.72
C ASP A 380 -12.09 -2.13 70.86
N LEU A 381 -11.30 -2.81 70.02
CA LEU A 381 -11.27 -4.26 69.92
C LEU A 381 -9.90 -4.86 70.20
N LEU A 382 -8.83 -4.11 69.93
CA LEU A 382 -7.46 -4.61 69.90
C LEU A 382 -6.52 -3.62 70.60
N THR A 383 -5.41 -4.14 71.10
CA THR A 383 -4.28 -3.39 71.65
C THR A 383 -3.07 -3.47 70.71
N ASN A 384 -2.00 -2.72 71.00
CA ASN A 384 -0.74 -2.79 70.24
C ASN A 384 -0.17 -4.21 70.20
N ASP A 385 -0.31 -4.96 71.30
CA ASP A 385 0.26 -6.31 71.41
C ASP A 385 -0.55 -7.32 70.58
N ASP A 386 -1.82 -7.02 70.29
CA ASP A 386 -2.70 -7.90 69.53
C ASP A 386 -2.46 -7.83 68.03
N VAL A 387 -1.68 -6.85 67.54
CA VAL A 387 -1.38 -6.78 66.11
C VAL A 387 0.04 -6.34 65.81
N HIS A 388 0.82 -7.26 65.28
CA HIS A 388 2.20 -7.05 64.85
C HIS A 388 2.25 -6.48 63.43
N ARG A 389 2.93 -5.34 63.26
CA ARG A 389 2.91 -4.55 62.02
C ARG A 389 4.24 -3.84 61.82
N SER A 390 4.65 -3.72 60.56
CA SER A 390 5.77 -2.88 60.17
C SER A 390 5.42 -2.01 58.96
N ALA A 391 5.96 -0.79 58.94
CA ALA A 391 6.00 0.05 57.75
C ALA A 391 6.65 -0.76 56.61
N THR A 392 5.95 -0.83 55.48
CA THR A 392 6.35 -1.66 54.34
C THR A 392 6.19 -0.92 53.03
N TYR A 393 6.89 -1.41 52.01
CA TYR A 393 6.73 -0.97 50.63
C TYR A 393 6.83 -2.16 49.67
N ILE A 394 6.32 -1.94 48.47
CA ILE A 394 6.34 -2.83 47.31
C ILE A 394 6.86 -2.00 46.14
N ALA A 395 7.77 -2.53 45.34
CA ALA A 395 8.35 -1.79 44.23
C ALA A 395 8.58 -2.72 43.04
N LEU A 396 8.66 -2.12 41.85
CA LEU A 396 9.39 -2.68 40.72
C LEU A 396 10.80 -2.06 40.76
N PRO A 397 11.82 -2.74 41.31
CA PRO A 397 13.11 -2.11 41.54
C PRO A 397 13.84 -1.77 40.24
N THR A 398 14.51 -0.62 40.21
CA THR A 398 15.43 -0.27 39.13
C THR A 398 16.68 -1.13 39.22
N THR A 399 17.14 -1.67 38.08
CA THR A 399 18.39 -2.44 38.02
C THR A 399 19.53 -1.60 37.46
N THR A 400 20.76 -2.06 37.65
CA THR A 400 22.00 -1.42 37.14
C THR A 400 22.06 -1.25 35.62
N ASN A 401 21.18 -1.93 34.87
CA ASN A 401 21.13 -1.87 33.41
C ASN A 401 20.40 -0.65 32.84
N SER A 402 19.80 0.19 33.69
CA SER A 402 19.03 1.35 33.24
C SER A 402 19.90 2.35 32.46
N ASP A 403 19.46 2.69 31.25
CA ASP A 403 20.16 3.67 30.39
C ASP A 403 20.11 5.09 30.98
N TYR A 404 19.07 5.41 31.74
CA TYR A 404 18.98 6.67 32.47
C TYR A 404 20.16 6.84 33.44
N LEU A 405 20.50 5.80 34.20
CA LEU A 405 21.59 5.84 35.19
C LEU A 405 22.96 6.07 34.55
N LYS A 406 23.13 5.75 33.26
CA LYS A 406 24.39 5.99 32.52
C LYS A 406 24.59 7.45 32.13
N SER A 407 23.53 8.25 32.14
CA SER A 407 23.53 9.64 31.66
C SER A 407 23.16 10.66 32.74
N ALA A 408 22.41 10.24 33.76
CA ALA A 408 21.96 11.09 34.85
C ALA A 408 23.03 11.21 35.94
N THR A 409 23.42 12.43 36.29
CA THR A 409 24.33 12.70 37.41
C THR A 409 23.60 12.93 38.72
N THR A 410 22.40 13.53 38.70
CA THR A 410 21.61 13.82 39.90
C THR A 410 20.11 13.80 39.59
N ALA A 411 19.30 13.31 40.53
CA ALA A 411 17.84 13.30 40.48
C ALA A 411 17.24 13.70 41.83
N THR A 412 16.14 14.47 41.80
CA THR A 412 15.37 14.84 42.98
C THR A 412 14.01 14.16 42.98
N TYR A 413 13.55 13.71 44.13
CA TYR A 413 12.30 12.99 44.33
C TYR A 413 11.46 13.71 45.37
N SER A 414 10.14 13.79 45.15
CA SER A 414 9.19 14.40 46.07
C SER A 414 7.95 13.53 46.25
N GLY A 415 7.44 13.45 47.47
CA GLY A 415 6.25 12.66 47.79
C GLY A 415 5.83 12.78 49.25
N LYS A 416 5.36 11.66 49.84
CA LYS A 416 4.83 11.63 51.21
C LYS A 416 5.55 10.62 52.08
N ALA A 417 5.43 10.83 53.39
CA ALA A 417 5.77 9.87 54.43
C ALA A 417 4.55 9.58 55.30
N ILE A 418 4.44 8.35 55.80
CA ILE A 418 3.36 7.88 56.67
C ILE A 418 3.98 7.27 57.91
N LYS A 419 3.73 7.86 59.08
CA LYS A 419 4.16 7.39 60.39
C LYS A 419 2.97 6.85 61.16
N LYS A 420 3.16 5.72 61.85
CA LYS A 420 2.30 5.28 62.93
C LYS A 420 2.97 5.63 64.26
N ASP A 421 2.25 6.31 65.13
CA ASP A 421 2.67 6.52 66.50
C ASP A 421 2.43 5.25 67.34
N TRP A 422 3.43 4.86 68.13
CA TRP A 422 3.34 3.65 68.93
C TRP A 422 2.36 3.81 70.10
N ASN A 423 2.30 4.99 70.72
CA ASN A 423 1.59 5.18 72.00
C ASN A 423 0.08 5.31 71.82
N ASN A 424 -0.36 5.96 70.74
CA ASN A 424 -1.78 6.29 70.54
C ASN A 424 -2.38 5.71 69.26
N ASN A 425 -1.63 4.92 68.47
CA ASN A 425 -2.10 4.29 67.24
C ASN A 425 -2.60 5.28 66.17
N LEU A 426 -2.22 6.56 66.27
CA LEU A 426 -2.54 7.57 65.26
C LEU A 426 -1.59 7.49 64.07
N ILE A 427 -2.11 7.91 62.92
CA ILE A 427 -1.36 8.06 61.67
C ILE A 427 -1.06 9.54 61.46
N SER A 428 0.21 9.85 61.28
CA SER A 428 0.68 11.17 60.89
C SER A 428 1.32 11.08 59.51
N THR A 429 1.11 12.11 58.69
CA THR A 429 1.69 12.21 57.35
C THR A 429 2.64 13.39 57.27
N GLY A 430 3.70 13.27 56.48
CA GLY A 430 4.64 14.35 56.21
C GLY A 430 5.00 14.42 54.73
N ASP A 431 5.72 15.48 54.34
CA ASP A 431 6.24 15.66 52.99
C ASP A 431 7.64 15.06 52.90
N PHE A 432 7.89 14.23 51.90
CA PHE A 432 9.17 13.55 51.69
C PHE A 432 9.92 14.16 50.51
N SER A 433 11.23 14.35 50.66
CA SER A 433 12.13 14.70 49.57
C SER A 433 13.46 13.95 49.67
N LEU A 434 14.03 13.61 48.51
CA LEU A 434 15.33 12.95 48.39
C LEU A 434 16.07 13.46 47.17
N THR A 435 17.37 13.73 47.31
CA THR A 435 18.29 13.97 46.22
C THR A 435 19.24 12.79 46.12
N ALA A 436 19.29 12.16 44.94
CA ALA A 436 20.22 11.09 44.62
C ALA A 436 21.27 11.60 43.63
N ASN A 437 22.55 11.44 43.97
CA ASN A 437 23.66 11.66 43.07
C ASN A 437 24.23 10.30 42.67
N PHE A 438 23.97 9.89 41.44
CA PHE A 438 24.39 8.58 40.92
C PHE A 438 25.89 8.54 40.58
N GLN A 439 26.52 9.70 40.37
CA GLN A 439 27.97 9.77 40.10
C GLN A 439 28.80 9.58 41.37
N THR A 440 28.36 10.18 42.49
CA THR A 440 29.00 10.00 43.78
C THR A 440 28.41 8.85 44.59
N GLU A 441 27.36 8.21 44.08
CA GLU A 441 26.61 7.13 44.73
C GLU A 441 26.08 7.53 46.11
N LYS A 442 25.59 8.77 46.24
CA LYS A 442 25.10 9.34 47.51
C LYS A 442 23.65 9.76 47.47
N VAL A 443 22.99 9.72 48.61
CA VAL A 443 21.64 10.28 48.83
C VAL A 443 21.60 11.22 50.03
N THR A 444 20.80 12.27 49.93
CA THR A 444 20.43 13.16 51.04
C THR A 444 18.96 13.52 50.91
N GLY A 445 18.32 13.98 51.98
CA GLY A 445 16.89 14.29 51.91
C GLY A 445 16.31 14.80 53.21
N ALA A 446 14.98 14.90 53.25
CA ALA A 446 14.25 15.30 54.44
C ALA A 446 12.82 14.75 54.43
N ILE A 447 12.25 14.60 55.63
CA ILE A 447 10.82 14.52 55.83
C ILE A 447 10.40 15.73 56.66
N THR A 448 9.49 16.55 56.16
CA THR A 448 8.97 17.71 56.88
C THR A 448 7.51 17.52 57.30
N ASN A 449 7.08 18.28 58.30
CA ASN A 449 5.71 18.27 58.82
C ASN A 449 5.22 16.90 59.33
N LEU A 450 6.12 15.97 59.65
CA LEU A 450 5.74 14.65 60.13
C LEU A 450 5.50 14.72 61.64
N ASP A 451 4.23 14.71 62.04
CA ASP A 451 3.84 14.84 63.45
C ASP A 451 4.27 16.19 64.06
N GLY A 452 4.25 17.23 63.23
CA GLY A 452 4.70 18.58 63.59
C GLY A 452 6.23 18.72 63.74
N GLN A 453 7.00 17.75 63.25
CA GLN A 453 8.46 17.72 63.34
C GLN A 453 9.10 17.51 61.96
N ASP A 454 10.33 18.00 61.83
CA ASP A 454 11.15 17.85 60.64
C ASP A 454 12.35 16.92 60.92
N TYR A 455 12.68 16.12 59.92
CA TYR A 455 13.74 15.12 59.96
C TYR A 455 14.64 15.26 58.74
N VAL A 456 15.94 15.10 58.95
CA VAL A 456 16.94 15.15 57.88
C VAL A 456 17.46 13.74 57.63
N PHE A 457 17.52 13.36 56.36
CA PHE A 457 18.23 12.16 55.93
C PHE A 457 19.68 12.58 55.72
N ASN A 458 20.55 12.17 56.64
CA ASN A 458 21.99 12.37 56.51
C ASN A 458 22.49 11.63 55.26
N GLU A 459 23.69 12.02 54.80
CA GLU A 459 24.30 11.41 53.63
C GLU A 459 24.33 9.88 53.75
N GLY A 460 23.58 9.23 52.87
CA GLY A 460 23.52 7.79 52.73
C GLY A 460 24.21 7.33 51.44
N ASN A 461 24.38 6.03 51.31
CA ASN A 461 24.99 5.41 50.14
C ASN A 461 23.92 4.82 49.23
N ILE A 462 24.15 4.93 47.92
CA ILE A 462 23.50 4.14 46.89
C ILE A 462 24.35 2.88 46.70
N SER A 463 23.73 1.71 46.61
CA SER A 463 24.43 0.46 46.35
C SER A 463 23.56 -0.50 45.55
N VAL A 464 24.13 -1.63 45.17
CA VAL A 464 23.45 -2.68 44.41
C VAL A 464 23.23 -3.88 45.31
N SER A 465 21.98 -4.35 45.40
CA SER A 465 21.63 -5.54 46.18
C SER A 465 22.10 -6.83 45.49
N PRO A 466 22.14 -7.99 46.18
CA PRO A 466 22.50 -9.28 45.58
C PRO A 466 21.64 -9.71 44.38
N THR A 467 20.42 -9.19 44.31
CA THR A 467 19.41 -9.37 43.25
C THR A 467 19.53 -8.33 42.13
N ASN A 468 20.62 -7.55 42.13
CA ASN A 468 20.94 -6.53 41.13
C ASN A 468 19.99 -5.32 41.12
N ASN A 469 19.39 -5.00 42.27
CA ASN A 469 18.50 -3.85 42.43
C ASN A 469 19.25 -2.66 43.02
N LEU A 470 18.92 -1.46 42.56
CA LEU A 470 19.50 -0.21 43.06
C LEU A 470 18.81 0.17 44.37
N VAL A 471 19.56 0.10 45.46
CA VAL A 471 19.11 0.37 46.83
C VAL A 471 19.81 1.60 47.38
N PHE A 472 19.23 2.20 48.43
CA PHE A 472 19.88 3.28 49.18
C PHE A 472 19.61 3.16 50.67
N GLY A 473 20.50 3.73 51.49
CA GLY A 473 20.30 3.77 52.94
C GLY A 473 21.31 4.63 53.68
N GLY A 474 20.95 5.02 54.90
CA GLY A 474 21.75 5.88 55.77
C GLY A 474 21.05 6.15 57.09
N GLU A 475 21.51 7.19 57.80
CA GLU A 475 20.94 7.61 59.08
C GLU A 475 20.03 8.84 58.93
N MET A 476 18.96 8.88 59.70
CA MET A 476 18.03 10.00 59.81
C MET A 476 18.12 10.59 61.21
N THR A 477 18.22 11.92 61.29
CA THR A 477 18.25 12.69 62.54
C THR A 477 17.06 13.64 62.63
N GLY A 478 16.49 13.78 63.83
CA GLY A 478 15.52 14.85 64.11
C GLY A 478 16.23 16.19 64.30
N LEU A 479 15.67 17.27 63.75
CA LEU A 479 16.27 18.61 63.78
C LEU A 479 16.46 19.19 65.20
N TYR A 480 15.72 18.69 66.20
CA TYR A 480 15.76 19.18 67.58
C TYR A 480 16.40 18.21 68.59
N GLY A 481 17.21 17.26 68.12
CA GLY A 481 17.93 16.29 68.97
C GLY A 481 17.09 15.06 69.30
N GLY A 482 17.43 13.93 68.69
CA GLY A 482 16.76 12.65 68.87
C GLY A 482 17.62 11.49 68.34
N ILE A 483 17.23 10.27 68.69
CA ILE A 483 17.93 9.02 68.34
C ILE A 483 18.13 8.91 66.82
N ASN A 484 19.35 8.59 66.37
CA ASN A 484 19.64 8.28 64.96
C ASN A 484 18.83 7.05 64.54
N LYS A 485 18.03 7.19 63.49
CA LYS A 485 17.21 6.11 62.92
C LYS A 485 17.78 5.67 61.59
N ASN A 486 17.64 4.39 61.25
CA ASN A 486 18.15 3.90 59.97
C ASN A 486 17.05 3.98 58.90
N TYR A 487 17.36 4.62 57.77
CA TYR A 487 16.51 4.58 56.60
C TYR A 487 17.10 3.63 55.55
N LYS A 488 16.20 2.95 54.83
CA LYS A 488 16.53 2.15 53.65
C LYS A 488 15.43 2.22 52.61
N GLY A 489 15.79 2.16 51.34
CA GLY A 489 14.84 2.19 50.23
C GLY A 489 15.43 1.64 48.93
N VAL A 490 14.59 1.66 47.90
CA VAL A 490 14.88 1.22 46.54
C VAL A 490 14.52 2.33 45.56
N PHE A 491 15.26 2.41 44.46
CA PHE A 491 14.79 3.12 43.27
C PHE A 491 13.82 2.21 42.53
N ALA A 492 12.72 2.77 42.03
CA ALA A 492 11.63 2.04 41.40
C ALA A 492 11.32 2.57 40.00
N GLY A 493 11.00 1.62 39.12
CA GLY A 493 10.76 1.83 37.70
C GLY A 493 12.00 1.56 36.83
N PRO A 494 11.84 1.38 35.51
CA PRO A 494 12.94 1.03 34.61
C PRO A 494 14.04 2.10 34.55
N ASN A 495 13.73 3.33 34.91
CA ASN A 495 14.65 4.45 34.89
C ASN A 495 14.79 5.17 36.22
N ALA A 496 14.46 4.54 37.35
CA ALA A 496 14.41 5.22 38.66
C ALA A 496 13.47 6.44 38.63
N GLU A 497 12.27 6.25 38.10
CA GLU A 497 11.20 7.26 38.08
C GLU A 497 10.67 7.57 39.50
N GLU A 498 10.81 6.61 40.41
CA GLU A 498 10.30 6.68 41.78
C GLU A 498 11.35 6.21 42.78
N VAL A 499 11.17 6.58 44.04
CA VAL A 499 11.88 5.99 45.18
C VAL A 499 10.87 5.61 46.25
N VAL A 500 11.17 4.52 46.95
CA VAL A 500 10.32 4.07 48.06
C VAL A 500 11.16 3.43 49.15
N GLY A 501 10.75 3.59 50.40
CA GLY A 501 11.54 3.11 51.53
C GLY A 501 10.82 3.17 52.86
N ARG A 502 11.59 2.90 53.92
CA ARG A 502 11.15 2.98 55.30
C ARG A 502 12.24 3.51 56.22
N VAL A 503 11.82 4.09 57.33
CA VAL A 503 12.69 4.41 58.46
C VAL A 503 12.29 3.52 59.63
N ASP A 504 13.23 2.72 60.10
CA ASP A 504 13.03 1.64 61.07
C ASP A 504 11.79 0.78 60.73
N TYR A 505 10.83 0.69 61.66
CA TYR A 505 9.62 -0.13 61.55
C TYR A 505 8.32 0.69 61.48
N ASN A 506 8.38 2.01 61.66
CA ASN A 506 7.17 2.81 61.90
C ASN A 506 6.94 3.96 60.92
N ILE A 507 7.86 4.22 59.99
CA ILE A 507 7.70 5.23 58.94
C ILE A 507 7.91 4.58 57.58
N SER A 508 6.95 4.72 56.68
CA SER A 508 7.08 4.38 55.25
C SER A 508 7.09 5.67 54.43
N PHE A 509 7.86 5.74 53.35
CA PHE A 509 7.95 6.93 52.51
C PHE A 509 8.16 6.56 51.03
N GLY A 510 7.85 7.50 50.15
CA GLY A 510 8.19 7.39 48.73
C GLY A 510 7.86 8.65 47.95
N GLY A 511 8.43 8.78 46.76
CA GLY A 511 8.34 9.98 45.95
C GLY A 511 8.66 9.77 44.47
N LYS A 512 8.11 10.65 43.64
CA LYS A 512 8.34 10.67 42.18
C LYS A 512 9.47 11.62 41.85
N ARG A 513 10.27 11.25 40.85
CA ARG A 513 11.30 12.12 40.29
C ARG A 513 10.67 13.38 39.70
N GLN A 514 11.30 14.52 39.94
CA GLN A 514 10.87 15.85 39.48
C GLN A 514 11.47 16.23 38.12
#